data_AF-A0A645CHU8-F1
#
_entry.id   AF-A0A645CHU8-F1
#
_cell.length_a   1.000
_cell.length_b   1.000
_cell.length_c   1.000
_cell.angle_alpha   90.00
_cell.angle_beta   90.00
_cell.angle_gamma   90.00
#
_symmetry.space_group_name_H-M   'P 1'
#
loop_
_entity.id
_entity.type
_entity.pdbx_description
1 polymer ?
#
loop_
_entity_poly.entity_id
_entity_poly.type
_entity_poly.pdbx_seq_one_letter_code
_entity_poly.pdbx_strand_id
1 'polypeptide(L)'
;MQAQSKTFSCGKTVVLGALYDTIEQLKWKLLSANSDAGILMAAERKSDMPFLIRVCPMQKDEVEITVELASGAFSDKDFPEQNAAFLLDALSQVIENALI
;
A
#
# COMPACT_ATOMS: atom_id res chain seq x y z
N MET A 1 14.56 0.29 7.74
CA MET A 1 13.36 0.37 6.89
C MET A 1 13.03 -1.03 6.40
N GLN A 2 11.83 -1.54 6.69
CA GLN A 2 11.31 -2.79 6.13
C GLN A 2 10.41 -2.41 4.94
N ALA A 3 10.73 -2.93 3.76
CA ALA A 3 9.95 -2.76 2.55
C ALA A 3 9.48 -4.14 2.07
N GLN A 4 8.24 -4.23 1.61
CA GLN A 4 7.66 -5.46 1.07
C GLN A 4 6.98 -5.16 -0.25
N SER A 5 7.13 -6.01 -1.26
CA SER A 5 6.53 -5.79 -2.57
C SER A 5 5.73 -6.99 -3.10
N LYS A 6 4.74 -6.70 -3.94
CA LYS A 6 3.96 -7.69 -4.69
C LYS A 6 3.65 -7.15 -6.09
N THR A 7 3.71 -8.04 -7.08
CA THR A 7 3.43 -7.72 -8.48
C THR A 7 2.03 -8.16 -8.88
N PHE A 8 1.33 -7.31 -9.61
CA PHE A 8 0.00 -7.55 -10.17
C PHE A 8 0.07 -7.43 -11.70
N SER A 9 -0.61 -8.33 -12.42
CA SER A 9 -0.74 -8.27 -13.88
C SER A 9 -1.93 -7.38 -14.28
N CYS A 10 -1.91 -6.12 -13.87
CA CYS A 10 -2.91 -5.12 -14.24
C CYS A 10 -2.27 -3.74 -14.37
N GLY A 11 -2.84 -2.89 -15.24
CA GLY A 11 -2.25 -1.58 -15.54
C GLY A 11 -2.21 -0.64 -14.33
N LYS A 12 -1.24 0.29 -14.31
CA LYS A 12 -1.00 1.26 -13.22
C LYS A 12 -2.28 1.99 -12.77
N THR A 13 -3.13 2.40 -13.71
CA THR A 13 -4.39 3.11 -13.41
C THR A 13 -5.37 2.24 -12.61
N VAL A 14 -5.44 0.95 -12.92
CA VAL A 14 -6.31 0.00 -12.21
C VAL A 14 -5.81 -0.21 -10.79
N VAL A 15 -4.50 -0.44 -10.63
CA VAL A 15 -3.88 -0.58 -9.30
C VAL A 15 -4.07 0.68 -8.46
N LEU A 16 -3.86 1.88 -9.04
CA LEU A 16 -4.08 3.13 -8.33
C LEU A 16 -5.53 3.28 -7.88
N GLY A 17 -6.50 3.00 -8.76
CA GLY A 17 -7.92 3.01 -8.39
C GLY A 17 -8.23 2.06 -7.23
N ALA A 18 -7.79 0.80 -7.34
CA ALA A 18 -7.97 -0.19 -6.29
C ALA A 18 -7.32 0.21 -4.96
N LEU A 19 -6.17 0.88 -4.98
CA LEU A 19 -5.52 1.39 -3.77
C LEU A 19 -6.34 2.50 -3.09
N TYR A 20 -6.91 3.43 -3.85
CA TYR A 20 -7.78 4.47 -3.27
C TYR A 20 -9.03 3.85 -2.63
N ASP A 21 -9.68 2.92 -3.33
CA ASP A 21 -10.85 2.22 -2.82
C ASP A 21 -10.50 1.42 -1.55
N THR A 22 -9.32 0.79 -1.51
CA THR A 22 -8.85 0.04 -0.35
C THR A 22 -8.63 0.95 0.87
N ILE A 23 -7.95 2.08 0.67
CA ILE A 23 -7.73 3.08 1.73
C ILE A 23 -9.08 3.54 2.30
N GLU A 24 -10.08 3.77 1.44
CA GLU A 24 -11.43 4.16 1.87
C GLU A 24 -12.16 3.02 2.60
N GLN A 25 -12.16 1.80 2.07
CA GLN A 25 -12.80 0.62 2.67
C GLN A 25 -12.24 0.29 4.06
N LEU A 26 -10.92 0.36 4.20
CA LEU A 26 -10.22 0.12 5.48
C LEU A 26 -10.29 1.33 6.43
N LYS A 27 -10.95 2.42 6.00
CA LYS A 27 -11.09 3.68 6.74
C LYS A 27 -9.74 4.25 7.15
N TRP A 28 -8.73 4.04 6.32
CA TRP A 28 -7.41 4.63 6.45
C TRP A 28 -7.45 6.09 6.01
N LYS A 29 -6.53 6.89 6.55
CA LYS A 29 -6.40 8.30 6.23
C LYS A 29 -5.38 8.46 5.13
N LEU A 30 -5.81 8.93 3.96
CA LEU A 30 -4.87 9.36 2.92
C LEU A 30 -4.18 10.65 3.38
N LEU A 31 -2.85 10.62 3.45
CA LEU A 31 -2.02 11.74 3.90
C LEU A 31 -1.47 12.56 2.72
N SER A 32 -1.01 11.88 1.68
CA SER A 32 -0.46 12.50 0.48
C SER A 32 -0.54 11.52 -0.69
N ALA A 33 -0.70 12.02 -1.91
CA ALA A 33 -0.67 11.20 -3.12
C ALA A 33 0.01 11.96 -4.27
N ASN A 34 0.89 11.26 -4.96
CA ASN A 34 1.51 11.66 -6.22
C ASN A 34 1.30 10.55 -7.24
N SER A 35 0.14 10.58 -7.90
CA SER A 35 -0.29 9.56 -8.88
C SER A 35 0.68 9.45 -10.07
N ASP A 36 1.29 10.56 -10.49
CA ASP A 36 2.26 10.58 -11.59
C ASP A 36 3.50 9.79 -11.22
N ALA A 37 4.05 10.00 -10.02
CA ALA A 37 5.16 9.23 -9.48
C ALA A 37 4.74 7.81 -8.99
N GLY A 38 3.44 7.54 -8.90
CA GLY A 38 2.91 6.28 -8.35
C GLY A 38 3.15 6.16 -6.85
N ILE A 39 3.18 7.27 -6.10
CA ILE A 39 3.48 7.26 -4.67
C ILE A 39 2.22 7.67 -3.89
N LEU A 40 1.79 6.87 -2.93
CA LEU A 40 0.72 7.19 -2.00
C LEU A 40 1.25 7.07 -0.57
N MET A 41 0.85 7.99 0.28
CA MET A 41 1.11 7.93 1.72
C MET A 41 -0.24 7.89 2.43
N ALA A 42 -0.43 6.87 3.25
CA ALA A 42 -1.63 6.71 4.06
C ALA A 42 -1.23 6.40 5.51
N ALA A 43 -2.17 6.56 6.42
CA ALA A 43 -2.00 6.14 7.80
C ALA A 43 -3.26 5.44 8.29
N GLU A 44 -3.10 4.43 9.13
CA GLU A 44 -4.25 3.82 9.77
C GLU A 44 -4.87 4.79 10.79
N ARG A 45 -6.20 4.84 10.83
CA ARG A 45 -6.93 5.78 11.71
C ARG A 45 -6.68 5.56 13.20
N LYS A 46 -6.26 4.36 13.61
CA LYS A 46 -6.04 3.99 15.03
C LYS A 46 -4.61 4.27 15.49
N SER A 47 -3.62 4.15 14.61
CA SER A 47 -2.19 4.24 14.97
C SER A 47 -1.54 5.54 14.52
N ASP A 48 -2.20 6.35 13.68
CA ASP A 48 -1.64 7.51 12.98
C ASP A 48 -0.30 7.19 12.28
N MET A 49 -0.02 5.90 12.03
CA MET A 49 1.26 5.43 11.53
C MET A 49 1.30 5.63 10.01
N PRO A 50 2.15 6.53 9.48
CA PRO A 50 2.26 6.72 8.05
C PRO A 50 3.04 5.57 7.42
N PHE A 51 2.46 4.99 6.38
CA PHE A 51 3.12 4.07 5.47
C PHE A 51 3.05 4.61 4.05
N LEU A 52 4.07 4.25 3.28
CA LEU A 52 4.24 4.66 1.89
C LEU A 52 3.95 3.47 1.00
N ILE A 53 3.10 3.66 0.01
CA ILE A 53 2.83 2.71 -1.06
C ILE A 53 3.45 3.30 -2.33
N ARG A 54 4.35 2.55 -2.97
CA ARG A 54 4.91 2.89 -4.28
C ARG A 54 4.36 1.93 -5.31
N VAL A 55 3.96 2.45 -6.45
CA VAL A 55 3.35 1.74 -7.56
C VAL A 55 4.28 1.91 -8.76
N CYS A 56 5.06 0.88 -9.03
CA CYS A 56 6.06 0.87 -10.10
C CYS A 56 5.53 0.05 -11.28
N PRO A 57 5.24 0.67 -12.43
CA PRO A 57 4.90 -0.09 -13.64
C PRO A 57 6.12 -0.89 -14.12
N MET A 58 5.89 -2.16 -14.39
CA MET A 58 6.85 -3.12 -14.92
C MET A 58 6.60 -3.37 -16.43
N GLN A 59 7.38 -4.27 -17.04
CA GLN A 59 7.16 -4.64 -18.44
C GLN A 59 5.90 -5.52 -18.59
N LYS A 60 5.17 -5.38 -19.71
CA LYS A 60 3.99 -6.19 -20.06
C LYS A 60 2.78 -6.06 -19.11
N ASP A 61 2.31 -4.83 -18.89
CA ASP A 61 1.11 -4.54 -18.06
C ASP A 61 1.17 -5.04 -16.62
N GLU A 62 2.37 -5.36 -16.14
CA GLU A 62 2.61 -5.69 -14.74
C GLU A 62 2.89 -4.42 -13.94
N VAL A 63 2.51 -4.42 -12.67
CA VAL A 63 2.75 -3.34 -11.74
C VAL A 63 3.18 -3.93 -10.41
N GLU A 64 4.33 -3.51 -9.93
CA GLU A 64 4.79 -3.82 -8.58
C GLU A 64 4.31 -2.76 -7.61
N ILE A 65 3.63 -3.17 -6.54
CA ILE A 65 3.40 -2.31 -5.39
C ILE A 65 4.44 -2.62 -4.33
N THR A 66 5.03 -1.59 -3.74
CA THR A 66 5.95 -1.70 -2.60
C THR A 66 5.38 -0.91 -1.43
N VAL A 67 5.29 -1.54 -0.26
CA VAL A 67 4.88 -0.90 0.98
C VAL A 67 6.11 -0.70 1.86
N GLU A 68 6.34 0.54 2.27
CA GLU A 68 7.41 0.96 3.17
C GLU A 68 6.81 1.58 4.42
N LEU A 69 7.21 1.08 5.59
CA LEU A 69 6.90 1.72 6.86
C LEU A 69 7.93 2.83 7.13
N ALA A 70 7.47 4.03 7.50
CA ALA A 70 8.36 5.11 7.92
C ALA A 70 9.07 4.70 9.23
N SER A 71 10.34 4.30 9.14
CA SER A 71 11.09 3.65 10.24
C SER A 71 11.54 4.58 11.38
N GLY A 72 10.76 5.60 11.70
CA GLY A 72 11.05 6.55 12.78
C GLY A 72 10.20 6.36 14.05
N ALA A 73 9.22 5.46 14.03
CA ALA A 73 8.18 5.40 15.05
C ALA A 73 7.99 3.97 15.58
N PHE A 74 8.78 3.58 16.58
CA PHE A 74 8.49 2.46 17.50
C PHE A 74 9.06 1.06 17.17
N SER A 75 9.25 0.30 18.24
CA SER A 75 9.93 -0.99 18.32
C SER A 75 8.98 -2.12 17.92
N ASP A 76 9.50 -3.15 17.24
CA ASP A 76 8.82 -4.37 16.74
C ASP A 76 7.96 -5.16 17.77
N LYS A 77 7.88 -4.70 19.03
CA LYS A 77 7.25 -5.43 20.15
C LYS A 77 5.80 -5.03 20.44
N ASP A 78 5.33 -3.89 19.93
CA ASP A 78 4.01 -3.37 20.34
C ASP A 78 2.87 -3.78 19.40
N PHE A 79 3.14 -4.23 18.16
CA PHE A 79 2.07 -4.51 17.20
C PHE A 79 2.40 -5.61 16.16
N PRO A 80 1.89 -6.84 16.34
CA PRO A 80 2.05 -7.91 15.35
C PRO A 80 1.32 -7.66 14.02
N GLU A 81 0.32 -6.78 14.00
CA GLU A 81 -0.44 -6.36 12.81
C GLU A 81 0.27 -5.25 12.00
N GLN A 82 1.43 -4.76 12.45
CA GLN A 82 2.15 -3.60 11.86
C GLN A 82 3.41 -4.00 11.08
N ASN A 83 3.40 -5.17 10.44
CA ASN A 83 4.46 -5.53 9.49
C ASN A 83 4.09 -5.03 8.09
N ALA A 84 5.04 -4.46 7.34
CA ALA A 84 4.85 -4.10 5.93
C ALA A 84 4.26 -5.26 5.12
N ALA A 85 4.56 -6.51 5.53
CA ALA A 85 4.02 -7.73 4.93
C ALA A 85 2.50 -7.88 5.16
N PHE A 86 2.00 -7.58 6.36
CA PHE A 86 0.57 -7.64 6.67
C PHE A 86 -0.21 -6.57 5.89
N LEU A 87 0.30 -5.34 5.87
CA LEU A 87 -0.30 -4.25 5.09
C LEU A 87 -0.32 -4.59 3.60
N LEU A 88 0.78 -5.13 3.08
CA LEU A 88 0.86 -5.60 1.71
C LEU A 88 -0.15 -6.71 1.44
N ASP A 89 -0.32 -7.68 2.33
CA ASP A 89 -1.28 -8.78 2.18
C ASP A 89 -2.72 -8.26 2.15
N ALA A 90 -3.09 -7.38 3.09
CA ALA A 90 -4.41 -6.74 3.13
C ALA A 90 -4.70 -5.92 1.86
N LEU A 91 -3.74 -5.11 1.41
CA LEU A 91 -3.83 -4.36 0.15
C LEU A 91 -4.00 -5.31 -1.03
N SER A 92 -3.24 -6.41 -1.03
CA SER A 92 -3.28 -7.38 -2.12
C SER A 92 -4.62 -8.07 -2.25
N GLN A 93 -5.22 -8.47 -1.13
CA GLN A 93 -6.52 -9.15 -1.13
C GLN A 93 -7.63 -8.25 -1.70
N VAL A 94 -7.60 -6.95 -1.39
CA VAL A 94 -8.60 -6.01 -1.91
C VAL A 94 -8.36 -5.69 -3.38
N ILE A 95 -7.10 -5.51 -3.81
CA ILE A 95 -6.76 -5.35 -5.24
C ILE A 95 -7.19 -6.59 -6.03
N GLU A 96 -6.92 -7.80 -5.54
CA GLU A 96 -7.35 -9.05 -6.17
C GLU A 96 -8.87 -9.14 -6.28
N ASN A 97 -9.62 -8.71 -5.26
CA ASN A 97 -11.08 -8.64 -5.32
C ASN A 97 -11.61 -7.57 -6.28
N ALA A 98 -10.89 -6.46 -6.45
CA ALA A 98 -11.27 -5.40 -7.39
C ALA A 98 -11.01 -5.75 -8.87
N LEU A 99 -10.20 -6.78 -9.13
CA LEU A 99 -9.87 -7.27 -10.47
C LEU A 99 -10.82 -8.36 -10.99
N ILE A 100 -11.74 -8.88 -10.15
CA ILE A 100 -12.75 -9.91 -10.49
C ILE A 100 -14.06 -9.23 -10.90
#